data_AF-A0A3D4B187-F1
#
_entry.id   AF-A0A3D4B187-F1
#
_cell.length_a   1.000
_cell.length_b   1.000
_cell.length_c   1.000
_cell.angle_alpha   90.00
_cell.angle_beta   90.00
_cell.angle_gamma   90.00
#
_symmetry.space_group_name_H-M   'P 1'
#
loop_
_entity.id
_entity.type
_entity.pdbx_description
1 polymer ?
#
loop_
_entity_poly.entity_id
_entity_poly.type
_entity_poly.pdbx_seq_one_letter_code
_entity_poly.pdbx_strand_id
1 'polypeptide(L)'
;MATTVVANVYPSVDRLPENQLKFYIHFSAPMKRGQAYQFIRLVDDAEGRPVEAPFLELAPELWDSKTQRLTMLFDPGSIKRGLRPHEDLGLALQEGRSYRLGVTEDMLDATGQTLQRAFEKPFTVVAADRTSPDYTRWLLVTPVSDT
;
A
#
# COMPACT_ATOMS: atom_id res chain seq x y z
N MET A 1 3.08 16.95 -21.43
CA MET A 1 1.82 17.05 -20.66
C MET A 1 1.75 15.80 -19.81
N ALA A 2 1.45 15.92 -18.51
CA ALA A 2 1.36 14.78 -17.61
C ALA A 2 0.27 13.80 -18.09
N THR A 3 0.66 12.54 -18.32
CA THR A 3 -0.25 11.46 -18.75
C THR A 3 -0.20 10.24 -17.83
N THR A 4 0.81 10.17 -16.97
CA THR A 4 1.00 9.08 -16.01
C THR A 4 -0.04 9.16 -14.90
N VAL A 5 -0.68 8.05 -14.57
CA VAL A 5 -1.68 7.94 -13.49
C VAL A 5 -1.39 6.74 -12.61
N VAL A 6 -1.90 6.74 -11.38
CA VAL A 6 -2.08 5.51 -10.62
C VAL A 6 -3.20 4.71 -11.31
N ALA A 7 -2.83 3.57 -11.87
CA ALA A 7 -3.72 2.71 -12.63
C ALA A 7 -4.57 1.82 -11.71
N ASN A 8 -3.97 1.25 -10.66
CA ASN A 8 -4.65 0.38 -9.69
C ASN A 8 -3.89 0.33 -8.37
N VAL A 9 -4.60 0.04 -7.27
CA VAL A 9 -4.00 -0.32 -5.99
C VAL A 9 -4.58 -1.65 -5.51
N TYR A 10 -3.71 -2.55 -5.06
CA TYR A 10 -4.09 -3.82 -4.43
C TYR A 10 -3.66 -3.87 -2.96
N PRO A 11 -4.49 -4.43 -2.06
CA PRO A 11 -5.81 -5.00 -2.34
C PRO A 11 -6.85 -3.97 -2.82
N SER A 12 -7.73 -4.36 -3.73
CA SER A 12 -8.74 -3.46 -4.33
C SER A 12 -9.97 -3.29 -3.43
N VAL A 13 -10.12 -4.13 -2.41
CA VAL A 13 -11.24 -4.05 -1.45
C VAL A 13 -11.06 -2.87 -0.50
N ASP A 14 -12.19 -2.33 -0.01
CA ASP A 14 -12.20 -1.18 0.88
C ASP A 14 -12.35 -1.55 2.36
N ARG A 15 -12.27 -2.85 2.67
CA ARG A 15 -12.19 -3.38 4.03
C ARG A 15 -10.90 -4.17 4.14
N LEU A 16 -9.94 -3.65 4.90
CA LEU A 16 -8.62 -4.25 5.06
C LEU A 16 -8.42 -4.71 6.51
N PRO A 17 -7.78 -5.85 6.77
CA PRO A 17 -7.56 -6.28 8.13
C PRO A 17 -6.48 -5.43 8.81
N GLU A 18 -6.55 -5.33 10.13
CA GLU A 18 -5.57 -4.61 10.97
C GLU A 18 -4.11 -5.07 10.73
N ASN A 19 -3.94 -6.34 10.37
CA ASN A 19 -2.65 -6.93 10.03
C ASN A 19 -2.37 -6.95 8.51
N GLN A 20 -2.93 -6.01 7.74
CA GLN A 20 -2.57 -5.83 6.33
C GLN A 20 -1.06 -5.57 6.21
N LEU A 21 -0.37 -6.36 5.38
CA LEU A 21 1.09 -6.33 5.33
C LEU A 21 1.65 -5.40 4.25
N LYS A 22 0.89 -5.18 3.18
CA LYS A 22 1.40 -4.45 2.00
C LYS A 22 0.33 -3.87 1.10
N PHE A 23 0.73 -2.90 0.29
CA PHE A 23 0.04 -2.48 -0.92
C PHE A 23 0.89 -2.74 -2.16
N TYR A 24 0.23 -3.03 -3.27
CA TYR A 24 0.81 -2.89 -4.61
C TYR A 24 0.19 -1.68 -5.30
N ILE A 25 1.02 -0.73 -5.72
CA ILE A 25 0.57 0.47 -6.44
C ILE A 25 1.05 0.33 -7.88
N HIS A 26 0.10 0.25 -8.81
CA HIS A 26 0.35 0.15 -10.24
C HIS A 26 0.21 1.53 -10.88
N PHE A 27 1.18 1.90 -11.71
CA PHE A 27 1.20 3.14 -12.48
C PHE A 27 1.04 2.82 -13.98
N SER A 28 0.48 3.76 -14.74
CA SER A 28 0.30 3.58 -16.19
C SER A 28 1.60 3.68 -17.00
N ALA A 29 2.68 4.21 -16.42
CA ALA A 29 4.00 4.38 -17.03
C ALA A 29 5.12 4.13 -16.01
N PRO A 30 6.37 3.86 -16.45
CA PRO A 30 7.51 3.69 -15.53
C PRO A 30 7.74 4.92 -14.66
N MET A 31 7.94 4.72 -13.36
CA MET A 31 8.14 5.80 -12.38
C MET A 31 9.62 6.08 -12.11
N LYS A 32 9.94 7.30 -11.65
CA LYS A 32 11.26 7.60 -11.11
C LYS A 32 11.40 6.96 -9.72
N ARG A 33 12.57 6.35 -9.48
CA ARG A 33 12.92 5.66 -8.23
C ARG A 33 13.52 6.62 -7.19
N GLY A 34 13.48 6.22 -5.92
CA GLY A 34 14.13 6.90 -4.79
C GLY A 34 13.33 8.07 -4.21
N GLN A 35 12.01 8.08 -4.42
CA GLN A 35 11.13 9.18 -4.01
C GLN A 35 9.77 8.70 -3.46
N ALA A 36 9.48 7.40 -3.48
CA ALA A 36 8.17 6.85 -3.19
C ALA A 36 7.65 7.27 -1.81
N TYR A 37 8.47 7.13 -0.78
CA TYR A 37 8.12 7.44 0.62
C TYR A 37 7.90 8.94 0.89
N GLN A 38 8.32 9.83 -0.02
CA GLN A 38 8.07 11.27 0.09
C GLN A 38 6.66 11.67 -0.39
N PHE A 39 6.14 10.92 -1.36
CA PHE A 39 4.92 11.25 -2.11
C PHE A 39 3.75 10.29 -1.83
N ILE A 40 4.00 9.19 -1.12
CA ILE A 40 2.99 8.21 -0.74
C ILE A 40 2.77 8.28 0.77
N ARG A 41 1.54 8.51 1.20
CA ARG A 41 1.19 8.72 2.61
C ARG A 41 -0.04 7.91 2.99
N LEU A 42 -0.12 7.55 4.25
CA LEU A 42 -1.34 7.06 4.87
C LEU A 42 -1.91 8.18 5.74
N VAL A 43 -3.20 8.46 5.61
CA VAL A 43 -3.90 9.51 6.36
C VAL A 43 -5.00 8.87 7.19
N ASP A 44 -5.08 9.21 8.47
CA ASP A 44 -6.21 8.87 9.34
C ASP A 44 -7.36 9.85 9.06
N ASP A 45 -8.54 9.34 8.68
CA ASP A 45 -9.66 10.20 8.29
C ASP A 45 -10.35 10.87 9.46
N ALA A 46 -10.32 10.28 10.66
CA ALA A 46 -10.94 10.88 11.84
C ALA A 46 -10.15 12.12 12.30
N GLU A 47 -8.82 12.05 12.19
CA GLU A 47 -7.93 13.12 12.64
C GLU A 47 -7.51 14.06 11.50
N GLY A 48 -7.63 13.62 10.24
CA GLY A 48 -7.14 14.34 9.06
C GLY A 48 -5.63 14.46 9.02
N ARG A 49 -4.90 13.60 9.75
CA ARG A 49 -3.44 13.67 9.90
C ARG A 49 -2.75 12.49 9.22
N PRO A 50 -1.55 12.70 8.66
CA PRO A 50 -0.71 11.58 8.23
C PRO A 50 -0.42 10.65 9.40
N VAL A 51 -0.53 9.34 9.18
CA VAL A 51 0.01 8.33 10.09
C VAL A 51 1.53 8.45 10.05
N GLU A 52 2.16 8.47 11.21
CA GLU A 52 3.62 8.59 11.33
C GLU A 52 4.28 7.26 10.98
N ALA A 53 5.29 7.29 10.10
CA ALA A 53 6.11 6.15 9.67
C ALA A 53 5.32 4.82 9.46
N PRO A 54 4.23 4.78 8.68
CA PRO A 54 3.38 3.59 8.55
C PRO A 54 4.04 2.49 7.70
N PHE A 55 5.03 2.84 6.88
CA PHE A 55 5.67 1.96 5.91
C PHE A 55 7.13 1.72 6.25
N LEU A 56 7.59 0.49 5.98
CA LEU A 56 9.01 0.15 6.02
C LEU A 56 9.73 0.83 4.85
N GLU A 57 10.57 1.81 5.16
CA GLU A 57 11.40 2.51 4.16
C GLU A 57 12.60 1.65 3.76
N LEU A 58 12.63 1.21 2.49
CA LEU A 58 13.69 0.38 1.94
C LEU A 58 14.48 1.12 0.85
N ALA A 59 15.79 0.98 0.89
CA ALA A 59 16.70 1.43 -0.16
C ALA A 59 17.54 0.21 -0.64
N PRO A 60 17.28 -0.34 -1.84
CA PRO A 60 16.38 0.17 -2.88
C PRO A 60 14.88 -0.10 -2.62
N GLU A 61 14.02 0.75 -3.21
CA GLU A 61 12.57 0.56 -3.26
C GLU A 61 12.17 -0.74 -3.99
N LEU A 62 11.04 -1.34 -3.61
CA LEU A 62 10.57 -2.62 -4.14
C LEU A 62 9.72 -2.49 -5.41
N TRP A 63 10.35 -2.06 -6.51
CA TRP A 63 9.73 -2.00 -7.83
C TRP A 63 9.75 -3.34 -8.56
N ASP A 64 8.80 -3.55 -9.47
CA ASP A 64 8.91 -4.57 -10.51
C ASP A 64 9.96 -4.20 -11.58
N SER A 65 10.23 -5.11 -12.52
CA SER A 65 11.25 -4.89 -13.55
C SER A 65 10.93 -3.72 -14.49
N LYS A 66 9.64 -3.39 -14.67
CA LYS A 66 9.20 -2.26 -15.51
C LYS A 66 9.16 -0.94 -14.75
N THR A 67 9.35 -0.93 -13.43
CA THR A 67 9.16 0.24 -12.57
C THR A 67 7.75 0.82 -12.67
N GLN A 68 6.75 -0.06 -12.87
CA GLN A 68 5.33 0.28 -12.99
C GLN A 68 4.51 -0.25 -11.83
N ARG A 69 5.06 -1.18 -11.02
CA ARG A 69 4.41 -1.66 -9.78
C ARG A 69 5.36 -1.49 -8.60
N LEU A 70 4.97 -0.65 -7.66
CA LEU A 70 5.65 -0.50 -6.37
C LEU A 70 5.02 -1.42 -5.32
N THR A 71 5.85 -2.07 -4.52
CA THR A 71 5.41 -2.77 -3.30
C THR A 71 5.70 -1.90 -2.09
N MET A 72 4.66 -1.46 -1.40
CA MET A 72 4.76 -0.75 -0.12
C MET A 72 4.51 -1.76 1.00
N LEU A 73 5.49 -1.95 1.89
CA LEU A 73 5.32 -2.81 3.07
C LEU A 73 4.98 -1.94 4.27
N PHE A 74 4.00 -2.35 5.07
CA PHE A 74 3.80 -1.75 6.39
C PHE A 74 5.00 -2.05 7.29
N ASP A 75 5.40 -1.11 8.15
CA ASP A 75 6.53 -1.32 9.06
C ASP A 75 6.18 -2.38 10.11
N PRO A 76 6.88 -3.54 10.14
CA PRO A 76 6.65 -4.57 11.15
C PRO A 76 7.20 -4.19 12.53
N GLY A 77 7.90 -3.05 12.68
CA GLY A 77 8.41 -2.53 13.95
C GLY A 77 7.32 -2.47 15.01
N SER A 78 6.09 -2.11 14.62
CA SER A 78 4.89 -2.12 15.45
C SER A 78 4.45 -3.49 15.98
N ILE A 79 5.02 -4.59 15.46
CA ILE A 79 4.65 -5.97 15.80
C ILE A 79 5.65 -6.61 16.78
N LYS A 80 6.89 -6.09 16.88
CA LYS A 80 7.94 -6.65 17.75
C LYS A 80 7.81 -6.16 19.19
N ARG A 81 7.19 -6.97 20.04
CA ARG A 81 7.06 -6.74 21.49
C ARG A 81 8.44 -6.75 22.18
N GLY A 82 8.78 -5.71 22.96
CA GLY A 82 9.93 -5.72 23.89
C GLY A 82 11.03 -4.66 23.69
N LEU A 83 10.86 -3.66 22.84
CA LEU A 83 11.81 -2.53 22.70
C LEU A 83 11.15 -1.21 23.14
N ARG A 84 11.79 -0.53 24.09
CA ARG A 84 11.24 0.55 24.95
C ARG A 84 10.75 1.86 24.28
N PRO A 85 11.00 2.19 22.99
CA PRO A 85 10.33 3.35 22.37
C PRO A 85 9.00 3.02 21.68
N HIS A 86 8.61 1.74 21.60
CA HIS A 86 7.57 1.27 20.66
C HIS A 86 6.16 1.15 21.24
N GLU A 87 5.95 1.46 22.52
CA GLU A 87 4.67 1.29 23.21
C GLU A 87 3.60 2.31 22.76
N ASP A 88 4.02 3.45 22.18
CA ASP A 88 3.11 4.55 21.81
C ASP A 88 2.64 4.54 20.35
N LEU A 89 3.34 3.87 19.42
CA LEU A 89 3.05 4.00 17.98
C LEU A 89 1.95 3.07 17.46
N GLY A 90 1.54 2.06 18.24
CA GLY A 90 0.50 1.11 17.86
C GLY A 90 0.78 0.40 16.52
N LEU A 91 -0.19 -0.39 16.05
CA LEU A 91 -0.20 -0.84 14.66
C LEU A 91 -0.50 0.34 13.74
N ALA A 92 0.10 0.37 12.55
CA ALA A 92 -0.15 1.42 11.56
C ALA A 92 -1.64 1.54 11.17
N LEU A 93 -2.38 0.44 11.31
CA LEU A 93 -3.82 0.33 11.13
C LEU A 93 -4.45 -0.13 12.44
N GLN A 94 -5.59 0.43 12.81
CA GLN A 94 -6.34 0.03 14.01
C GLN A 94 -7.77 -0.36 13.63
N GLU A 95 -8.26 -1.48 14.16
CA GLU A 95 -9.62 -1.95 13.91
C GLU A 95 -10.67 -0.85 14.17
N GLY A 96 -11.65 -0.72 13.26
CA GLY A 96 -12.75 0.24 13.37
C GLY A 96 -12.42 1.65 12.89
N ARG A 97 -11.15 1.96 12.60
CA ARG A 97 -10.74 3.24 11.99
C ARG A 97 -10.82 3.22 10.47
N SER A 98 -10.91 4.41 9.88
CA SER A 98 -10.88 4.64 8.43
C SER A 98 -9.63 5.43 8.05
N TYR A 99 -9.04 5.07 6.91
CA TYR A 99 -7.82 5.66 6.41
C TYR A 99 -7.90 5.89 4.90
N ARG A 100 -7.03 6.77 4.39
CA ARG A 100 -6.76 6.95 2.96
C ARG A 100 -5.29 6.73 2.65
N LEU A 101 -5.02 5.86 1.66
CA LEU A 101 -3.71 5.81 1.00
C LEU A 101 -3.68 6.88 -0.08
N GLY A 102 -2.80 7.87 0.06
CA GLY A 102 -2.62 8.98 -0.88
C GLY A 102 -1.33 8.85 -1.69
N VAL A 103 -1.40 9.19 -2.97
CA VAL A 103 -0.24 9.44 -3.85
C VAL A 103 -0.37 10.86 -4.39
N THR A 104 0.59 11.72 -4.07
CA THR A 104 0.55 13.13 -4.48
C THR A 104 0.87 13.28 -5.97
N GLU A 105 0.31 14.33 -6.59
CA GLU A 105 0.53 14.59 -8.03
C GLU A 105 1.98 14.88 -8.39
N ASP A 106 2.76 15.46 -7.47
CA ASP A 106 4.16 15.83 -7.67
C ASP A 106 5.13 14.64 -7.86
N MET A 107 4.65 13.41 -7.65
CA MET A 107 5.47 12.22 -7.86
C MET A 107 5.88 12.11 -9.33
N LEU A 108 7.19 11.99 -9.58
CA LEU A 108 7.71 12.01 -10.94
C LEU A 108 7.71 10.63 -11.61
N ASP A 109 7.35 10.58 -12.88
CA ASP A 109 7.59 9.44 -13.75
C ASP A 109 9.07 9.37 -14.19
N ALA A 110 9.45 8.31 -14.90
CA ALA A 110 10.82 8.09 -15.35
C ALA A 110 11.31 9.14 -16.37
N THR A 111 10.39 9.92 -16.97
CA THR A 111 10.70 11.02 -17.87
C THR A 111 10.82 12.36 -17.14
N GLY A 112 10.55 12.38 -15.83
CA GLY A 112 10.58 13.59 -15.00
C GLY A 112 9.29 14.41 -15.06
N GLN A 113 8.19 13.85 -15.60
CA GLN A 113 6.87 14.49 -15.55
C GLN A 113 6.11 14.06 -14.30
N THR A 114 5.29 14.95 -13.74
CA THR A 114 4.40 14.65 -12.61
C THR A 114 3.27 13.69 -13.03
N LEU A 115 2.55 13.15 -12.05
CA LEU A 115 1.29 12.47 -12.33
C LEU A 115 0.26 13.44 -12.90
N GLN A 116 -0.68 12.92 -13.68
CA GLN A 116 -1.79 13.70 -14.25
C GLN A 116 -2.70 14.27 -13.15
N ARG A 117 -2.82 13.57 -12.02
CA ARG A 117 -3.60 13.95 -10.84
C ARG A 117 -3.13 13.18 -9.61
N ALA A 118 -3.41 13.70 -8.42
CA ALA A 118 -3.29 12.94 -7.18
C ALA A 118 -4.24 11.74 -7.17
N PHE A 119 -3.92 10.73 -6.36
CA PHE A 119 -4.72 9.53 -6.19
C PHE A 119 -4.99 9.28 -4.70
N GLU A 120 -6.20 8.85 -4.38
CA GLU A 120 -6.59 8.44 -3.04
C GLU A 120 -7.33 7.10 -3.08
N LYS A 121 -6.99 6.21 -2.14
CA LYS A 121 -7.76 4.99 -1.86
C LYS A 121 -8.27 5.02 -0.42
N PRO A 122 -9.55 5.32 -0.18
CA PRO A 122 -10.16 5.14 1.14
C PRO A 122 -10.35 3.65 1.48
N PHE A 123 -10.29 3.32 2.76
CA PHE A 123 -10.66 2.02 3.29
C PHE A 123 -10.95 2.08 4.79
N THR A 124 -11.70 1.10 5.28
CA THR A 124 -11.94 0.87 6.71
C THR A 124 -11.19 -0.36 7.17
N VAL A 125 -10.68 -0.31 8.41
CA VAL A 125 -9.93 -1.41 9.01
C VAL A 125 -10.87 -2.33 9.78
N VAL A 126 -10.78 -3.63 9.50
CA VAL A 126 -11.50 -4.69 10.20
C VAL A 126 -10.54 -5.48 11.08
N ALA A 127 -11.09 -6.36 11.93
CA ALA A 127 -10.30 -7.28 12.75
C ALA A 127 -9.21 -7.99 11.95
N ALA A 128 -8.07 -8.23 12.59
CA ALA A 128 -6.94 -8.94 12.00
C ALA A 128 -7.37 -10.30 11.42
N ASP A 129 -6.96 -10.60 10.20
CA ASP A 129 -7.19 -11.91 9.61
C ASP A 129 -6.16 -12.91 10.16
N ARG A 130 -6.64 -13.89 10.90
CA ARG A 130 -5.85 -14.99 11.47
C ARG A 130 -6.28 -16.36 10.95
N THR A 131 -7.15 -16.37 9.95
CA THR A 131 -7.69 -17.59 9.38
C THR A 131 -6.65 -18.21 8.47
N SER A 132 -6.20 -19.42 8.79
CA SER A 132 -5.34 -20.17 7.88
C SER A 132 -6.15 -20.60 6.65
N PRO A 133 -5.57 -20.55 5.43
CA PRO A 133 -6.24 -21.10 4.25
C PRO A 133 -6.61 -22.57 4.46
N ASP A 134 -7.88 -22.92 4.28
CA ASP A 134 -8.37 -24.29 4.32
C ASP A 134 -8.33 -24.89 2.91
N TYR A 135 -7.25 -25.62 2.61
CA TYR A 135 -7.03 -26.22 1.30
C TYR A 135 -8.06 -27.29 0.94
N THR A 136 -8.76 -27.88 1.93
CA THR A 136 -9.78 -28.90 1.67
C THR A 136 -11.06 -28.33 1.06
N ARG A 137 -11.25 -27.01 1.15
CA ARG A 137 -12.39 -26.28 0.57
C ARG A 137 -12.09 -25.67 -0.79
N TRP A 138 -10.90 -25.90 -1.35
CA TRP A 138 -10.53 -25.30 -2.64
C TRP A 138 -11.31 -25.94 -3.78
N LEU A 139 -12.05 -25.12 -4.52
CA LEU A 139 -12.64 -25.50 -5.79
C LEU A 139 -11.60 -25.25 -6.89
N LEU A 140 -10.91 -26.31 -7.30
CA LEU A 140 -9.94 -26.25 -8.37
C LEU A 140 -10.68 -26.32 -9.71
N VAL A 141 -10.60 -25.24 -10.50
CA VAL A 141 -11.05 -25.22 -11.89
C VAL A 141 -9.81 -25.30 -12.77
N THR A 142 -9.69 -26.34 -13.58
CA THR A 142 -8.62 -26.42 -14.57
C THR A 142 -8.91 -25.42 -15.69
N PRO A 143 -7.94 -24.56 -16.06
CA PRO A 143 -8.11 -23.66 -17.19
C PRO A 143 -8.37 -24.47 -18.45
N VAL A 144 -9.34 -24.03 -19.25
CA VAL A 144 -9.58 -24.60 -20.57
C VAL A 144 -8.48 -24.08 -21.50
N SER A 145 -7.82 -24.97 -22.23
CA SER A 145 -6.78 -24.59 -23.18
C SER A 145 -7.42 -23.89 -24.38
N ASP A 146 -7.39 -22.56 -24.42
CA ASP A 146 -7.57 -21.82 -25.66
C ASP A 146 -6.23 -21.86 -26.41
N THR A 147 -6.19 -22.70 -27.45
CA THR A 147 -5.08 -22.74 -28.42
C THR A 147 -5.35 -21.73 -29.52
#